data_AF-A0A0F8X2Q8-F1
#
_entry.id   AF-A0A0F8X2Q8-F1
#
_cell.length_a   1.000
_cell.length_b   1.000
_cell.length_c   1.000
_cell.angle_alpha   90.00
_cell.angle_beta   90.00
_cell.angle_gamma   90.00
#
_symmetry.space_group_name_H-M   'P 1'
#
loop_
_entity.id
_entity.type
_entity.pdbx_description
1 polymer ?
#
loop_
_entity_poly.entity_id
_entity_poly.type
_entity_poly.pdbx_seq_one_letter_code
_entity_poly.pdbx_strand_id
1 'polypeptide(L)'
;TAPSEWVAQILRRGMWLRPTVFHHGIDIEDWTSVPNPGAYVLWNKNRPDPVCDPKPVMDLAEMAPDVRFVTTFGREQNNVRVSGRVDYDTMKDLVRNAGVYLCTTRETFGIGTLEAMASGVPVVGWAWGGQREIIEHGVTGWLAAPGDLAGLEEGIRWALANRAEIGANAREAVRERWTWAQRMPPYAELYQGLYDGKAESYHAGPAVSVIIPCYNLAKWLPEAVASVKAQTMQDWEIVIVDDASPDNTAEEAASLAAGDTRIRVVTNPANLYLAGALNAGIAASRGRYILPLDADNMIEPWTLAVLAGSLDADRGIHIAYGACRFILEDGSPDTAVSADGVSKWPTDFSFRSQMLHRNQIPSTC
;
A
#
# COMPACT_ATOMS: atom_id res chain seq x y z
N THR A 1 7.37 0.93 -5.89
CA THR A 1 6.47 0.24 -6.83
C THR A 1 6.14 -1.13 -6.29
N ALA A 2 5.11 -1.82 -6.81
CA ALA A 2 4.76 -3.19 -6.43
C ALA A 2 4.39 -4.01 -7.68
N PRO A 3 4.66 -5.33 -7.72
CA PRO A 3 4.43 -6.16 -8.91
C PRO A 3 2.96 -6.53 -9.15
N SER A 4 2.09 -6.29 -8.15
CA SER A 4 0.68 -6.64 -8.16
C SER A 4 -0.06 -5.82 -7.10
N GLU A 5 -1.38 -5.74 -7.24
CA GLU A 5 -2.25 -5.11 -6.25
C GLU A 5 -2.26 -5.91 -4.95
N TRP A 6 -2.13 -7.25 -5.01
CA TRP A 6 -2.00 -8.08 -3.81
C TRP A 6 -0.81 -7.67 -2.93
N VAL A 7 0.37 -7.43 -3.53
CA VAL A 7 1.55 -6.93 -2.79
C VAL A 7 1.33 -5.49 -2.33
N ALA A 8 0.76 -4.64 -3.18
CA ALA A 8 0.53 -3.23 -2.86
C ALA A 8 -0.39 -3.05 -1.65
N GLN A 9 -1.44 -3.87 -1.51
CA GLN A 9 -2.38 -3.79 -0.39
C GLN A 9 -1.70 -4.07 0.96
N ILE A 10 -0.77 -5.02 1.01
CA ILE A 10 -0.02 -5.33 2.24
C ILE A 10 0.83 -4.13 2.65
N LEU A 11 1.54 -3.52 1.68
CA LEU A 11 2.36 -2.33 1.92
C LEU A 11 1.54 -1.12 2.37
N ARG A 12 0.35 -0.91 1.79
CA ARG A 12 -0.57 0.17 2.18
C ARG A 12 -1.09 0.00 3.60
N ARG A 13 -1.40 -1.22 4.02
CA ARG A 13 -1.96 -1.50 5.37
C ARG A 13 -0.90 -1.48 6.46
N GLY A 14 0.23 -2.15 6.25
CA GLY A 14 1.21 -2.44 7.31
C GLY A 14 2.42 -1.52 7.34
N MET A 15 2.69 -0.82 6.23
CA MET A 15 3.89 0.01 6.09
C MET A 15 3.57 1.46 5.71
N TRP A 16 2.28 1.81 5.54
CA TRP A 16 1.81 3.14 5.16
C TRP A 16 2.42 3.67 3.85
N LEU A 17 2.99 2.79 3.03
CA LEU A 17 3.50 3.12 1.71
C LEU A 17 2.36 3.02 0.69
N ARG A 18 2.32 3.95 -0.26
CA ARG A 18 1.37 3.93 -1.39
C ARG A 18 2.10 3.58 -2.69
N PRO A 19 2.51 2.32 -2.90
CA PRO A 19 3.21 1.96 -4.12
C PRO A 19 2.26 1.98 -5.32
N THR A 20 2.74 2.54 -6.44
CA THR A 20 2.16 2.30 -7.76
C THR A 20 2.39 0.85 -8.17
N VAL A 21 1.35 0.20 -8.66
CA VAL A 21 1.39 -1.18 -9.16
C VAL A 21 1.89 -1.18 -10.58
N PHE A 22 2.95 -1.94 -10.83
CA PHE A 22 3.48 -2.21 -12.15
C PHE A 22 3.61 -3.70 -12.34
N HIS A 23 2.77 -4.27 -13.21
CA HIS A 23 2.80 -5.69 -13.52
C HIS A 23 4.04 -6.06 -14.34
N HIS A 24 4.41 -7.33 -14.35
CA HIS A 24 5.42 -7.84 -15.30
C HIS A 24 4.78 -8.04 -16.68
N GLY A 25 5.59 -7.91 -17.72
CA GLY A 25 5.26 -8.35 -19.07
C GLY A 25 5.93 -9.68 -19.43
N ILE A 26 5.58 -10.20 -20.60
CA ILE A 26 6.21 -11.39 -21.19
C ILE A 26 6.52 -11.19 -22.67
N ASP A 27 7.61 -11.82 -23.13
CA ASP A 27 7.93 -11.98 -24.54
C ASP A 27 7.11 -13.13 -25.13
N ILE A 28 5.90 -12.82 -25.61
CA ILE A 28 4.93 -13.83 -26.08
C ILE A 28 5.46 -14.71 -27.24
N GLU A 29 6.38 -14.18 -28.05
CA GLU A 29 6.98 -14.90 -29.17
C GLU A 29 7.95 -16.00 -28.71
N ASP A 30 8.50 -15.89 -27.50
CA ASP A 30 9.31 -16.94 -26.91
C ASP A 30 8.45 -18.13 -26.46
N TRP A 31 7.16 -17.91 -26.19
CA TRP A 31 6.25 -18.90 -25.62
C TRP A 31 5.15 -19.26 -26.61
N THR A 32 5.46 -20.15 -27.55
CA THR A 32 4.55 -20.58 -28.61
C THR A 32 3.78 -21.85 -28.27
N SER A 33 2.55 -21.94 -28.77
CA SER A 33 1.76 -23.16 -28.69
C SER A 33 2.38 -24.29 -29.52
N VAL A 34 2.12 -25.52 -29.10
CA VAL A 34 2.54 -26.73 -29.80
C VAL A 34 1.33 -27.43 -30.44
N PRO A 35 1.47 -28.08 -31.61
CA PRO A 35 0.33 -28.69 -32.32
C PRO A 35 -0.34 -29.84 -31.58
N ASN A 36 0.44 -30.64 -30.85
CA ASN A 36 -0.02 -31.84 -30.13
C ASN A 36 0.49 -31.80 -28.68
N PRO A 37 -0.12 -30.98 -27.83
CA PRO A 37 0.29 -30.85 -26.44
C PRO A 37 0.05 -32.17 -25.69
N GLY A 38 0.87 -32.42 -24.69
CA GLY A 38 0.70 -33.54 -23.77
C GLY A 38 -0.58 -33.40 -22.93
N ALA A 39 -1.05 -34.53 -22.40
CA ALA A 39 -2.22 -34.60 -21.53
C ALA A 39 -1.81 -34.79 -20.06
N TYR A 40 -0.86 -33.97 -19.59
CA TYR A 40 -0.43 -33.96 -18.19
C TYR A 40 -0.62 -32.59 -17.54
N VAL A 41 -0.82 -32.59 -16.22
CA VAL A 41 -0.85 -31.39 -15.39
C VAL A 41 0.57 -31.09 -14.93
N LEU A 42 1.06 -29.87 -15.17
CA LEU A 42 2.39 -29.44 -14.75
C LEU A 42 2.30 -28.55 -13.52
N TRP A 43 3.08 -28.88 -12.50
CA TRP A 43 3.42 -27.96 -11.41
C TRP A 43 4.93 -27.79 -11.36
N ASN A 44 5.45 -26.56 -11.42
CA ASN A 44 6.90 -26.34 -11.37
C ASN A 44 7.29 -25.17 -10.44
N LYS A 45 8.38 -25.37 -9.70
CA LYS A 45 9.03 -24.36 -8.86
C LYS A 45 10.54 -24.57 -8.85
N ASN A 46 11.30 -23.51 -8.58
CA ASN A 46 12.77 -23.56 -8.62
C ASN A 46 13.41 -23.92 -7.27
N ARG A 47 12.65 -23.90 -6.17
CA ARG A 47 13.12 -24.27 -4.83
C ARG A 47 11.98 -24.86 -4.00
N PRO A 48 12.27 -25.82 -3.12
CA PRO A 48 11.34 -26.21 -2.06
C PRO A 48 11.40 -25.16 -0.95
N ASP A 49 10.28 -24.50 -0.67
CA ASP A 49 10.10 -23.59 0.46
C ASP A 49 8.63 -23.66 0.95
N PRO A 50 8.26 -23.09 2.11
CA PRO A 50 6.89 -23.18 2.63
C PRO A 50 5.78 -22.64 1.72
N VAL A 51 6.13 -21.91 0.66
CA VAL A 51 5.21 -21.34 -0.32
C VAL A 51 5.23 -22.18 -1.61
N CYS A 52 6.37 -22.76 -1.97
CA CYS A 52 6.60 -23.68 -3.07
C CYS A 52 6.43 -25.15 -2.62
N ASP A 53 5.26 -25.46 -2.07
CA ASP A 53 4.92 -26.78 -1.52
C ASP A 53 4.32 -27.70 -2.60
N PRO A 54 4.94 -28.87 -2.89
CA PRO A 54 4.38 -29.83 -3.84
C PRO A 54 3.21 -30.63 -3.26
N LYS A 55 2.88 -30.53 -1.97
CA LYS A 55 1.79 -31.30 -1.35
C LYS A 55 0.45 -31.22 -2.13
N PRO A 56 -0.02 -30.06 -2.62
CA PRO A 56 -1.28 -30.00 -3.35
C PRO A 56 -1.27 -30.81 -4.64
N VAL A 57 -0.15 -30.86 -5.38
CA VAL A 57 -0.06 -31.70 -6.59
C VAL A 57 -0.02 -33.18 -6.23
N MET A 58 0.58 -33.54 -5.09
CA MET A 58 0.56 -34.93 -4.60
C MET A 58 -0.85 -35.37 -4.19
N ASP A 59 -1.59 -34.53 -3.47
CA ASP A 59 -2.95 -34.82 -3.03
C ASP A 59 -3.91 -34.94 -4.24
N LEU A 60 -3.75 -34.05 -5.23
CA LEU A 60 -4.53 -34.11 -6.48
C LEU A 60 -4.25 -35.38 -7.28
N ALA A 61 -2.99 -35.85 -7.30
CA ALA A 61 -2.64 -37.09 -7.97
C ALA A 61 -3.25 -38.33 -7.31
N GLU A 62 -3.41 -38.32 -5.98
CA GLU A 62 -4.12 -39.37 -5.25
C GLU A 62 -5.64 -39.31 -5.50
N MET A 63 -6.21 -38.10 -5.62
CA MET A 63 -7.64 -37.90 -5.93
C MET A 63 -8.02 -38.27 -7.38
N ALA A 64 -7.11 -38.05 -8.33
CA ALA A 64 -7.35 -38.26 -9.76
C ALA A 64 -6.31 -39.24 -10.37
N PRO A 65 -6.41 -40.56 -10.08
CA PRO A 65 -5.43 -41.56 -10.52
C PRO A 65 -5.38 -41.74 -12.05
N ASP A 66 -6.42 -41.30 -12.76
CA ASP A 66 -6.51 -41.30 -14.23
C ASP A 66 -5.78 -40.11 -14.88
N VAL A 67 -5.46 -39.07 -14.11
CA VAL A 67 -4.77 -37.86 -14.60
C VAL A 67 -3.26 -38.00 -14.38
N ARG A 68 -2.47 -37.66 -15.40
CA ARG A 68 -1.00 -37.65 -15.31
C ARG A 68 -0.51 -36.29 -14.81
N PHE A 69 0.45 -36.31 -13.90
CA PHE A 69 1.08 -35.13 -13.33
C PHE A 69 2.58 -35.13 -13.59
N VAL A 70 3.14 -33.94 -13.79
CA VAL A 70 4.57 -33.67 -13.78
C VAL A 70 4.85 -32.61 -12.74
N THR A 71 5.78 -32.87 -11.82
CA THR A 71 6.16 -31.93 -10.76
C THR A 71 7.67 -31.73 -10.68
N THR A 72 8.16 -30.53 -10.34
CA THR A 72 9.61 -30.33 -10.14
C THR A 72 10.14 -31.11 -8.94
N PHE A 73 9.40 -31.10 -7.82
CA PHE A 73 9.77 -31.78 -6.57
C PHE A 73 8.57 -32.57 -6.03
N GLY A 74 8.82 -33.56 -5.17
CA GLY A 74 7.77 -34.40 -4.60
C GLY A 74 8.20 -35.86 -4.55
N ARG A 75 7.24 -36.77 -4.74
CA ARG A 75 7.48 -38.22 -4.75
C ARG A 75 6.96 -38.82 -6.05
N GLU A 76 7.77 -39.63 -6.71
CA GLU A 76 7.35 -40.45 -7.85
C GLU A 76 6.15 -41.35 -7.48
N GLN A 77 5.17 -41.42 -8.36
CA GLN A 77 3.99 -42.30 -8.23
C GLN A 77 3.53 -42.80 -9.60
N ASN A 78 2.58 -43.74 -9.65
CA ASN A 78 2.09 -44.31 -10.91
C ASN A 78 1.62 -43.27 -11.94
N ASN A 79 1.06 -42.16 -11.47
CA ASN A 79 0.58 -41.05 -12.29
C ASN A 79 1.33 -39.72 -12.05
N VAL A 80 2.45 -39.73 -11.33
CA VAL A 80 3.26 -38.52 -11.04
C VAL A 80 4.69 -38.75 -11.46
N ARG A 81 5.19 -37.95 -12.41
CA ARG A 81 6.61 -37.88 -12.78
C ARG A 81 7.28 -36.68 -12.10
N VAL A 82 8.40 -36.91 -11.43
CA VAL A 82 9.23 -35.86 -10.84
C VAL A 82 10.33 -35.48 -11.83
N SER A 83 10.30 -34.26 -12.37
CA SER A 83 11.31 -33.81 -13.33
C SER A 83 12.65 -33.45 -12.69
N GLY A 84 12.64 -33.05 -11.41
CA GLY A 84 13.82 -32.47 -10.77
C GLY A 84 14.26 -31.17 -11.42
N ARG A 85 15.51 -30.75 -11.15
CA ARG A 85 16.10 -29.58 -11.78
C ARG A 85 16.52 -29.93 -13.21
N VAL A 86 15.91 -29.25 -14.18
CA VAL A 86 16.27 -29.33 -15.61
C VAL A 86 16.75 -27.96 -16.09
N ASP A 87 17.35 -27.92 -17.27
CA ASP A 87 17.71 -26.66 -17.94
C ASP A 87 16.47 -25.87 -18.40
N TYR A 88 16.70 -24.63 -18.83
CA TYR A 88 15.65 -23.70 -19.22
C TYR A 88 14.83 -24.22 -20.41
N ASP A 89 15.48 -24.69 -21.48
CA ASP A 89 14.80 -25.15 -22.69
C ASP A 89 13.95 -26.39 -22.42
N THR A 90 14.46 -27.32 -21.61
CA THR A 90 13.70 -28.49 -21.16
C THR A 90 12.48 -28.08 -20.35
N MET A 91 12.61 -27.14 -19.40
CA MET A 91 11.46 -26.66 -18.62
C MET A 91 10.45 -25.91 -19.49
N LYS A 92 10.93 -25.09 -20.41
CA LYS A 92 10.11 -24.36 -21.39
C LYS A 92 9.28 -25.32 -22.22
N ASP A 93 9.89 -26.40 -22.71
CA ASP A 93 9.17 -27.44 -23.42
C ASP A 93 8.17 -28.19 -22.53
N LEU A 94 8.49 -28.44 -21.26
CA LEU A 94 7.53 -29.02 -20.32
C LEU A 94 6.30 -28.14 -20.12
N VAL A 95 6.50 -26.82 -19.98
CA VAL A 95 5.39 -25.85 -19.85
C VAL A 95 4.56 -25.85 -21.12
N ARG A 96 5.18 -25.65 -22.30
CA ARG A 96 4.48 -25.56 -23.60
C ARG A 96 3.68 -26.82 -23.94
N ASN A 97 4.19 -27.99 -23.57
CA ASN A 97 3.54 -29.28 -23.81
C ASN A 97 2.57 -29.70 -22.70
N ALA A 98 2.36 -28.91 -21.65
CA ALA A 98 1.41 -29.28 -20.61
C ALA A 98 -0.04 -29.25 -21.13
N GLY A 99 -0.86 -30.14 -20.57
CA GLY A 99 -2.31 -30.14 -20.74
C GLY A 99 -2.94 -29.02 -19.92
N VAL A 100 -2.46 -28.86 -18.69
CA VAL A 100 -2.85 -27.82 -17.74
C VAL A 100 -1.62 -27.39 -16.96
N TYR A 101 -1.49 -26.10 -16.67
CA TYR A 101 -0.51 -25.58 -15.73
C TYR A 101 -1.17 -25.32 -14.37
N LEU A 102 -0.59 -25.86 -13.29
CA LEU A 102 -1.15 -25.82 -11.95
C LEU A 102 -0.42 -24.75 -11.10
N CYS A 103 -1.13 -23.70 -10.69
CA CYS A 103 -0.58 -22.60 -9.88
C CYS A 103 -1.16 -22.56 -8.45
N THR A 104 -0.67 -23.46 -7.59
CA THR A 104 -1.07 -23.54 -6.17
C THR A 104 -0.19 -22.71 -5.23
N THR A 105 0.90 -22.12 -5.70
CA THR A 105 1.82 -21.31 -4.89
C THR A 105 1.30 -19.88 -4.68
N ARG A 106 1.55 -19.28 -3.51
CA ARG A 106 1.29 -17.84 -3.29
C ARG A 106 2.31 -17.01 -4.06
N GLU A 107 1.91 -16.57 -5.25
CA GLU A 107 2.78 -15.78 -6.12
C GLU A 107 2.57 -14.28 -5.92
N THR A 108 3.66 -13.53 -5.87
CA THR A 108 3.58 -12.06 -5.86
C THR A 108 2.96 -11.52 -7.14
N PHE A 109 3.18 -12.18 -8.29
CA PHE A 109 2.50 -11.89 -9.56
C PHE A 109 2.13 -13.19 -10.28
N GLY A 110 3.14 -13.93 -10.77
CA GLY A 110 2.96 -15.26 -11.37
C GLY A 110 3.53 -15.34 -12.79
N ILE A 111 4.85 -15.32 -12.95
CA ILE A 111 5.49 -15.39 -14.28
C ILE A 111 5.17 -16.72 -14.99
N GLY A 112 5.31 -17.86 -14.30
CA GLY A 112 4.99 -19.16 -14.90
C GLY A 112 3.53 -19.31 -15.36
N THR A 113 2.60 -18.57 -14.75
CA THR A 113 1.22 -18.46 -15.23
C THR A 113 1.17 -17.78 -16.59
N LEU A 114 1.87 -16.65 -16.75
CA LEU A 114 1.95 -15.95 -18.04
C LEU A 114 2.64 -16.81 -19.10
N GLU A 115 3.70 -17.54 -18.74
CA GLU A 115 4.40 -18.45 -19.66
C GLU A 115 3.48 -19.56 -20.18
N ALA A 116 2.68 -20.16 -19.30
CA ALA A 116 1.68 -21.16 -19.65
C ALA A 116 0.57 -20.56 -20.53
N MET A 117 -0.03 -19.45 -20.11
CA MET A 117 -1.09 -18.78 -20.88
C MET A 117 -0.59 -18.33 -22.25
N ALA A 118 0.62 -17.75 -22.33
CA ALA A 118 1.27 -17.40 -23.58
C ALA A 118 1.38 -18.63 -24.47
N SER A 119 1.82 -19.77 -23.93
CA SER A 119 1.92 -21.03 -24.68
C SER A 119 0.58 -21.66 -25.07
N GLY A 120 -0.55 -21.03 -24.76
CA GLY A 120 -1.89 -21.59 -24.98
C GLY A 120 -2.19 -22.79 -24.09
N VAL A 121 -1.61 -22.80 -22.89
CA VAL A 121 -1.84 -23.81 -21.86
C VAL A 121 -2.81 -23.23 -20.84
N PRO A 122 -3.99 -23.86 -20.62
CA PRO A 122 -4.91 -23.45 -19.57
C PRO A 122 -4.26 -23.49 -18.20
N VAL A 123 -4.60 -22.52 -17.35
CA VAL A 123 -4.10 -22.43 -15.98
C VAL A 123 -5.20 -22.76 -14.98
N VAL A 124 -4.89 -23.59 -13.99
CA VAL A 124 -5.75 -23.92 -12.87
C VAL A 124 -4.99 -23.62 -11.58
N GLY A 125 -5.61 -22.93 -10.62
CA GLY A 125 -4.95 -22.63 -9.35
C GLY A 125 -5.87 -22.06 -8.30
N TRP A 126 -5.29 -21.54 -7.21
CA TRP A 126 -6.05 -20.89 -6.15
C TRP A 126 -6.18 -19.40 -6.37
N ALA A 127 -7.32 -18.84 -5.94
CA ALA A 127 -7.63 -17.42 -5.99
C ALA A 127 -6.86 -16.61 -4.93
N TRP A 128 -5.53 -16.58 -5.01
CA TRP A 128 -4.68 -15.77 -4.14
C TRP A 128 -3.42 -15.26 -4.86
N GLY A 129 -2.75 -14.27 -4.27
CA GLY A 129 -1.61 -13.64 -4.92
C GLY A 129 -2.00 -12.84 -6.16
N GLY A 130 -1.01 -12.59 -7.03
CA GLY A 130 -1.24 -11.91 -8.31
C GLY A 130 -1.99 -12.74 -9.35
N GLN A 131 -2.23 -14.04 -9.08
CA GLN A 131 -3.01 -14.91 -9.98
C GLN A 131 -4.43 -14.37 -10.25
N ARG A 132 -5.02 -13.71 -9.25
CA ARG A 132 -6.36 -13.09 -9.35
C ARG A 132 -6.41 -11.91 -10.32
N GLU A 133 -5.26 -11.31 -10.61
CA GLU A 133 -5.13 -10.20 -11.55
C GLU A 133 -4.87 -10.70 -12.97
N ILE A 134 -4.26 -11.89 -13.10
CA ILE A 134 -3.87 -12.50 -14.38
C ILE A 134 -5.00 -13.35 -14.98
N ILE A 135 -5.66 -14.17 -14.15
CA ILE A 135 -6.60 -15.21 -14.59
C ILE A 135 -8.05 -14.75 -14.41
N GLU A 136 -8.81 -14.83 -15.49
CA GLU A 136 -10.26 -14.69 -15.50
C GLU A 136 -10.92 -16.07 -15.41
N HIS A 137 -11.52 -16.34 -14.25
CA HIS A 137 -12.14 -17.63 -13.92
C HIS A 137 -13.21 -18.02 -14.94
N GLY A 138 -13.12 -19.24 -15.48
CA GLY A 138 -14.04 -19.79 -16.47
C GLY A 138 -13.80 -19.31 -17.91
N VAL A 139 -12.87 -18.37 -18.12
CA VAL A 139 -12.60 -17.79 -19.46
C VAL A 139 -11.18 -18.09 -19.92
N THR A 140 -10.19 -17.69 -19.12
CA THR A 140 -8.75 -17.84 -19.44
C THR A 140 -8.06 -18.87 -18.54
N GLY A 141 -8.76 -19.34 -17.51
CA GLY A 141 -8.30 -20.37 -16.59
C GLY A 141 -9.33 -20.64 -15.49
N TRP A 142 -8.94 -21.41 -14.48
CA TRP A 142 -9.78 -21.75 -13.35
C TRP A 142 -9.11 -21.34 -12.03
N LEU A 143 -9.93 -20.85 -11.10
CA LEU A 143 -9.50 -20.34 -9.80
C LEU A 143 -10.43 -20.91 -8.74
N ALA A 144 -9.92 -21.83 -7.92
CA ALA A 144 -10.63 -22.35 -6.76
C ALA A 144 -10.33 -21.50 -5.51
N ALA A 145 -11.14 -21.65 -4.46
CA ALA A 145 -10.83 -21.03 -3.17
C ALA A 145 -9.49 -21.58 -2.61
N PRO A 146 -8.66 -20.77 -1.92
CA PRO A 146 -7.42 -21.27 -1.35
C PRO A 146 -7.63 -22.48 -0.43
N GLY A 147 -6.96 -23.59 -0.75
CA GLY A 147 -7.07 -24.87 -0.03
C GLY A 147 -8.18 -25.80 -0.53
N ASP A 148 -9.02 -25.37 -1.46
CA ASP A 148 -10.07 -26.21 -2.06
C ASP A 148 -9.48 -27.14 -3.13
N LEU A 149 -9.13 -28.37 -2.72
CA LEU A 149 -8.59 -29.39 -3.63
C LEU A 149 -9.66 -29.97 -4.56
N ALA A 150 -10.91 -30.06 -4.12
CA ALA A 150 -12.01 -30.55 -4.96
C ALA A 150 -12.27 -29.58 -6.11
N GLY A 151 -12.32 -28.27 -5.82
CA GLY A 151 -12.44 -27.24 -6.85
C GLY A 151 -11.24 -27.19 -7.82
N LEU A 152 -10.03 -27.53 -7.37
CA LEU A 152 -8.88 -27.67 -8.28
C LEU A 152 -9.01 -28.90 -9.19
N GLU A 153 -9.48 -30.03 -8.67
CA GLU A 153 -9.70 -31.25 -9.44
C GLU A 153 -10.76 -31.05 -10.53
N GLU A 154 -11.89 -30.42 -10.17
CA GLU A 154 -12.93 -30.00 -11.11
C GLU A 154 -12.36 -29.10 -12.20
N GLY A 155 -11.58 -28.08 -11.80
CA GLY A 155 -10.93 -27.16 -12.71
C GLY A 155 -9.94 -27.83 -13.65
N ILE A 156 -9.19 -28.83 -13.19
CA ILE A 156 -8.28 -29.63 -14.02
C ILE A 156 -9.07 -30.39 -15.08
N ARG A 157 -10.16 -31.07 -14.70
CA ARG A 157 -10.98 -31.82 -15.65
C ARG A 157 -11.65 -30.91 -16.67
N TRP A 158 -12.19 -29.79 -16.22
CA TRP A 158 -12.77 -28.77 -17.09
C TRP A 158 -11.74 -28.21 -18.07
N ALA A 159 -10.54 -27.87 -17.60
CA ALA A 159 -9.47 -27.31 -18.43
C ALA A 159 -8.93 -28.34 -19.44
N LEU A 160 -8.81 -29.62 -19.07
CA LEU A 160 -8.41 -30.68 -19.99
C LEU A 160 -9.48 -30.93 -21.06
N ALA A 161 -10.76 -30.91 -20.70
CA ALA A 161 -11.87 -31.11 -21.63
C ALA A 161 -12.02 -29.95 -22.64
N ASN A 162 -11.72 -28.71 -22.20
CA ASN A 162 -11.90 -27.49 -23.00
C ASN A 162 -10.56 -26.85 -23.42
N ARG A 163 -9.47 -27.64 -23.44
CA ARG A 163 -8.10 -27.13 -23.53
C ARG A 163 -7.86 -26.17 -24.70
N ALA A 164 -8.40 -26.49 -25.87
CA ALA A 164 -8.19 -25.70 -27.09
C ALA A 164 -8.80 -24.29 -26.97
N GLU A 165 -10.04 -24.21 -26.50
CA GLU A 165 -10.76 -22.94 -26.32
C GLU A 165 -10.12 -22.09 -25.23
N ILE A 166 -9.93 -22.67 -24.04
CA ILE A 166 -9.38 -21.93 -22.89
C ILE A 166 -7.93 -21.52 -23.13
N GLY A 167 -7.14 -22.37 -23.78
CA GLY A 167 -5.78 -22.05 -24.19
C GLY A 167 -5.73 -20.89 -25.20
N ALA A 168 -6.66 -20.85 -26.17
CA ALA A 168 -6.76 -19.74 -27.12
C ALA A 168 -7.13 -18.43 -26.41
N ASN A 169 -8.14 -18.46 -25.53
CA ASN A 169 -8.55 -17.31 -24.72
C ASN A 169 -7.39 -16.80 -23.85
N ALA A 170 -6.67 -17.71 -23.19
CA ALA A 170 -5.52 -17.40 -22.36
C ALA A 170 -4.40 -16.72 -23.14
N ARG A 171 -4.04 -17.26 -24.31
CA ARG A 171 -3.01 -16.67 -25.18
C ARG A 171 -3.42 -15.29 -25.70
N GLU A 172 -4.68 -15.12 -26.07
CA GLU A 172 -5.18 -13.82 -26.54
C GLU A 172 -5.17 -12.78 -25.41
N ALA A 173 -5.59 -13.15 -24.20
CA ALA A 173 -5.49 -12.28 -23.03
C ALA A 173 -4.03 -11.86 -22.75
N VAL A 174 -3.06 -12.75 -22.95
CA VAL A 174 -1.64 -12.40 -22.85
C VAL A 174 -1.23 -11.41 -23.93
N ARG A 175 -1.64 -11.62 -25.19
CA ARG A 175 -1.34 -10.71 -26.31
C ARG A 175 -1.87 -9.30 -26.03
N GLU A 176 -3.13 -9.20 -25.63
CA GLU A 176 -3.81 -7.93 -25.42
C GLU A 176 -3.33 -7.18 -24.16
N ARG A 177 -2.99 -7.91 -23.10
CA ARG A 177 -2.76 -7.31 -21.78
C ARG A 177 -1.33 -7.45 -21.30
N TRP A 178 -0.71 -8.62 -21.46
CA TRP A 178 0.46 -8.99 -20.66
C TRP A 178 1.79 -9.01 -21.42
N THR A 179 1.84 -8.62 -22.69
CA THR A 179 3.14 -8.45 -23.38
C THR A 179 3.92 -7.26 -22.82
N TRP A 180 5.26 -7.28 -22.97
CA TRP A 180 6.07 -6.11 -22.60
C TRP A 180 5.65 -4.84 -23.34
N ALA A 181 5.23 -4.94 -24.60
CA ALA A 181 4.71 -3.80 -25.35
C ALA A 181 3.50 -3.13 -24.64
N GLN A 182 2.64 -3.91 -23.99
CA GLN A 182 1.48 -3.41 -23.25
C GLN A 182 1.83 -2.97 -21.82
N ARG A 183 2.83 -3.59 -21.19
CA ARG A 183 3.21 -3.30 -19.79
C ARG A 183 4.26 -2.21 -19.64
N MET A 184 5.06 -1.93 -20.67
CA MET A 184 6.16 -0.96 -20.61
C MET A 184 5.74 0.52 -20.58
N PRO A 185 4.64 0.97 -21.24
CA PRO A 185 4.31 2.40 -21.27
C PRO A 185 4.20 3.06 -19.88
N PRO A 186 3.52 2.45 -18.88
CA PRO A 186 3.51 3.00 -17.52
C PRO A 186 4.91 3.10 -16.87
N TYR A 187 5.82 2.17 -17.14
CA TYR A 187 7.21 2.26 -16.65
C TYR A 187 7.95 3.42 -17.31
N ALA A 188 7.81 3.57 -18.63
CA ALA A 188 8.43 4.66 -19.37
C ALA A 188 7.90 6.01 -18.89
N GLU A 189 6.60 6.15 -18.67
CA GLU A 189 5.98 7.35 -18.10
C GLU A 189 6.52 7.66 -16.70
N LEU A 190 6.69 6.65 -15.83
CA LEU A 190 7.28 6.83 -14.51
C LEU A 190 8.71 7.38 -14.62
N TYR A 191 9.56 6.73 -15.43
CA TYR A 191 10.96 7.14 -15.57
C TYR A 191 11.09 8.50 -16.26
N GLN A 192 10.28 8.77 -17.28
CA GLN A 192 10.24 10.07 -17.94
C GLN A 192 9.78 11.15 -16.96
N GLY A 193 8.76 10.88 -16.14
CA GLY A 193 8.33 11.78 -15.08
C GLY A 193 9.47 12.08 -14.10
N LEU A 194 10.18 11.05 -13.64
CA LEU A 194 11.34 11.21 -12.76
C LEU A 194 12.46 12.04 -13.41
N TYR A 195 12.75 11.79 -14.68
CA TYR A 195 13.76 12.51 -15.44
C TYR A 195 13.38 13.99 -15.68
N ASP A 196 12.12 14.25 -16.03
CA ASP A 196 11.58 15.60 -16.29
C ASP A 196 11.40 16.43 -15.01
N GLY A 197 11.66 15.85 -13.82
CA GLY A 197 11.33 16.46 -12.53
C GLY A 197 9.82 16.59 -12.29
N LYS A 198 8.99 15.89 -13.08
CA LYS A 198 7.52 15.83 -12.97
C LYS A 198 7.01 14.69 -12.11
N ALA A 199 7.83 13.69 -11.83
CA ALA A 199 7.55 12.83 -10.70
C ALA A 199 7.59 13.77 -9.51
N GLU A 200 6.42 14.06 -8.96
CA GLU A 200 6.34 14.65 -7.65
C GLU A 200 7.34 13.88 -6.80
N SER A 201 8.43 14.56 -6.42
CA SER A 201 9.12 14.18 -5.20
C SER A 201 8.02 13.95 -4.16
N TYR A 202 8.24 13.09 -3.18
CA TYR A 202 7.40 13.04 -1.98
C TYR A 202 7.32 14.41 -1.22
N HIS A 203 7.69 15.52 -1.87
CA HIS A 203 7.92 16.88 -1.41
C HIS A 203 7.26 17.91 -2.36
N ALA A 204 6.28 17.51 -3.21
CA ALA A 204 5.53 18.47 -4.02
C ALA A 204 4.55 19.34 -3.20
N GLY A 205 4.23 18.91 -1.98
CA GLY A 205 3.52 19.68 -0.97
C GLY A 205 4.44 20.23 0.11
N PRO A 206 3.94 21.11 0.98
CA PRO A 206 4.72 21.71 2.07
C PRO A 206 5.29 20.64 3.01
N ALA A 207 6.39 20.92 3.72
CA ALA A 207 6.91 19.97 4.71
C ALA A 207 5.89 19.71 5.84
N VAL A 208 5.20 20.74 6.31
CA VAL A 208 4.20 20.63 7.38
C VAL A 208 2.89 21.32 6.99
N SER A 209 1.76 20.62 7.14
CA SER A 209 0.44 21.23 7.22
C SER A 209 0.07 21.49 8.67
N VAL A 210 -0.08 22.76 9.02
CA VAL A 210 -0.59 23.16 10.33
C VAL A 210 -2.11 23.28 10.24
N ILE A 211 -2.82 22.48 11.02
CA ILE A 211 -4.29 22.46 11.03
C ILE A 211 -4.77 23.22 12.24
N ILE A 212 -5.52 24.28 12.01
CA ILE A 212 -6.07 25.15 13.06
C ILE A 212 -7.60 24.99 13.09
N PRO A 213 -8.15 24.09 13.93
CA PRO A 213 -9.59 23.96 14.10
C PRO A 213 -10.14 25.14 14.90
N CYS A 214 -11.32 25.64 14.53
CA CYS A 214 -11.96 26.77 15.18
C CYS A 214 -13.45 26.51 15.38
N TYR A 215 -13.95 26.82 16.58
CA TYR A 215 -15.37 26.98 16.86
C TYR A 215 -15.52 28.09 17.91
N ASN A 216 -16.00 29.27 17.50
CA ASN A 216 -16.11 30.46 18.37
C ASN A 216 -14.74 30.95 18.92
N LEU A 217 -13.73 31.06 18.06
CA LEU A 217 -12.34 31.38 18.43
C LEU A 217 -11.75 32.56 17.64
N ALA A 218 -12.59 33.44 17.09
CA ALA A 218 -12.15 34.58 16.29
C ALA A 218 -11.12 35.46 16.99
N LYS A 219 -11.26 35.60 18.32
CA LYS A 219 -10.36 36.41 19.17
C LYS A 219 -8.90 35.94 19.09
N TRP A 220 -8.66 34.63 19.04
CA TRP A 220 -7.33 34.04 19.24
C TRP A 220 -6.66 33.61 17.92
N LEU A 221 -7.47 33.31 16.91
CA LEU A 221 -7.01 32.83 15.61
C LEU A 221 -5.88 33.68 14.98
N PRO A 222 -5.87 35.04 15.05
CA PRO A 222 -4.78 35.84 14.49
C PRO A 222 -3.41 35.55 15.12
N GLU A 223 -3.35 35.31 16.42
CA GLU A 223 -2.10 35.04 17.14
C GLU A 223 -1.56 33.63 16.81
N ALA A 224 -2.45 32.63 16.75
CA ALA A 224 -2.10 31.29 16.31
C ALA A 224 -1.48 31.32 14.89
N VAL A 225 -2.14 31.97 13.94
CA VAL A 225 -1.65 32.13 12.56
C VAL A 225 -0.34 32.91 12.52
N ALA A 226 -0.20 33.99 13.29
CA ALA A 226 1.03 34.76 13.38
C ALA A 226 2.21 33.91 13.89
N SER A 227 1.99 33.02 14.85
CA SER A 227 3.02 32.13 15.39
C SER A 227 3.56 31.14 14.36
N VAL A 228 2.69 30.64 13.46
CA VAL A 228 3.09 29.79 12.33
C VAL A 228 3.84 30.59 11.26
N LYS A 229 3.41 31.83 10.98
CA LYS A 229 4.12 32.70 10.04
C LYS A 229 5.52 33.07 10.50
N ALA A 230 5.74 33.16 11.81
CA ALA A 230 7.02 33.47 12.43
C ALA A 230 8.00 32.28 12.48
N GLN A 231 7.63 31.11 11.95
CA GLN A 231 8.50 29.93 11.98
C GLN A 231 9.77 30.12 11.14
N THR A 232 10.89 29.62 11.64
CA THR A 232 12.19 29.65 10.94
C THR A 232 12.20 28.77 9.69
N MET A 233 11.49 27.65 9.73
CA MET A 233 11.16 26.86 8.54
C MET A 233 9.98 27.52 7.81
N GLN A 234 10.14 27.84 6.52
CA GLN A 234 9.11 28.51 5.72
C GLN A 234 8.29 27.56 4.83
N ASP A 235 8.65 26.27 4.81
CA ASP A 235 8.01 25.23 4.02
C ASP A 235 6.80 24.62 4.76
N TRP A 236 5.74 25.42 4.88
CA TRP A 236 4.51 25.06 5.56
C TRP A 236 3.27 25.56 4.80
N GLU A 237 2.12 24.94 5.10
CA GLU A 237 0.80 25.53 4.86
C GLU A 237 -0.02 25.59 6.15
N ILE A 238 -1.04 26.44 6.17
CA ILE A 238 -2.05 26.50 7.22
C ILE A 238 -3.40 26.10 6.62
N VAL A 239 -4.09 25.17 7.28
CA VAL A 239 -5.49 24.83 7.01
C VAL A 239 -6.31 25.26 8.23
N ILE A 240 -6.95 26.42 8.12
CA ILE A 240 -7.92 26.89 9.11
C ILE A 240 -9.23 26.16 8.85
N VAL A 241 -9.77 25.48 9.87
CA VAL A 241 -11.04 24.77 9.78
C VAL A 241 -12.06 25.48 10.65
N ASP A 242 -12.96 26.25 10.05
CA ASP A 242 -14.11 26.82 10.75
C ASP A 242 -15.21 25.75 10.87
N ASP A 243 -15.47 25.30 12.09
CA ASP A 243 -16.42 24.23 12.40
C ASP A 243 -17.85 24.77 12.60
N ALA A 244 -18.30 25.60 11.67
CA ALA A 244 -19.57 26.34 11.71
C ALA A 244 -19.70 27.26 12.94
N SER A 245 -18.72 28.14 13.14
CA SER A 245 -18.72 29.06 14.29
C SER A 245 -19.91 30.03 14.28
N PRO A 246 -20.47 30.35 15.46
CA PRO A 246 -21.55 31.34 15.59
C PRO A 246 -21.06 32.80 15.69
N ASP A 247 -19.75 33.03 15.84
CA ASP A 247 -19.11 34.34 15.89
C ASP A 247 -18.50 34.73 14.52
N ASN A 248 -17.63 35.73 14.50
CA ASN A 248 -16.96 36.22 13.30
C ASN A 248 -15.72 35.39 12.89
N THR A 249 -15.56 34.15 13.38
CA THR A 249 -14.40 33.29 13.07
C THR A 249 -14.23 33.08 11.57
N ALA A 250 -15.33 32.86 10.83
CA ALA A 250 -15.28 32.66 9.38
C ALA A 250 -14.74 33.90 8.63
N GLU A 251 -15.14 35.10 9.05
CA GLU A 251 -14.68 36.36 8.47
C GLU A 251 -13.18 36.59 8.77
N GLU A 252 -12.77 36.32 10.01
CA GLU A 252 -11.36 36.44 10.43
C GLU A 252 -10.47 35.43 9.69
N ALA A 253 -10.90 34.17 9.57
CA ALA A 253 -10.20 33.14 8.81
C ALA A 253 -10.02 33.53 7.34
N ALA A 254 -11.07 34.06 6.70
CA ALA A 254 -11.01 34.55 5.33
C ALA A 254 -10.05 35.74 5.18
N SER A 255 -10.06 36.66 6.14
CA SER A 255 -9.14 37.81 6.20
C SER A 255 -7.69 37.37 6.33
N LEU A 256 -7.39 36.42 7.24
CA LEU A 256 -6.04 35.88 7.45
C LEU A 256 -5.52 35.11 6.24
N ALA A 257 -6.40 34.42 5.51
CA ALA A 257 -6.07 33.75 4.26
C ALA A 257 -5.89 34.73 3.08
N ALA A 258 -6.45 35.94 3.17
CA ALA A 258 -6.34 36.94 2.13
C ALA A 258 -4.88 37.41 1.98
N GLY A 259 -4.25 37.03 0.87
CA GLY A 259 -2.91 37.50 0.51
C GLY A 259 -1.75 36.56 0.87
N ASP A 260 -2.00 35.41 1.50
CA ASP A 260 -1.00 34.34 1.65
C ASP A 260 -1.54 33.03 1.09
N THR A 261 -1.03 32.61 -0.07
CA THR A 261 -1.48 31.40 -0.77
C THR A 261 -1.19 30.10 -0.01
N ARG A 262 -0.38 30.17 1.06
CA ARG A 262 -0.12 29.04 1.95
C ARG A 262 -1.22 28.85 3.00
N ILE A 263 -2.17 29.76 3.12
CA ILE A 263 -3.26 29.69 4.10
C ILE A 263 -4.56 29.39 3.38
N ARG A 264 -5.28 28.36 3.84
CA ARG A 264 -6.55 27.92 3.27
C ARG A 264 -7.59 27.80 4.37
N VAL A 265 -8.83 28.09 4.01
CA VAL A 265 -9.99 27.95 4.91
C VAL A 265 -10.86 26.79 4.44
N VAL A 266 -11.25 25.94 5.36
CA VAL A 266 -12.25 24.89 5.20
C VAL A 266 -13.39 25.21 6.16
N THR A 267 -14.62 25.23 5.67
CA THR A 267 -15.80 25.47 6.52
C THR A 267 -16.64 24.21 6.56
N ASN A 268 -16.87 23.67 7.75
CA ASN A 268 -17.80 22.56 7.93
C ASN A 268 -19.25 23.06 7.87
N PRO A 269 -20.18 22.26 7.35
CA PRO A 269 -21.59 22.65 7.23
C PRO A 269 -22.33 22.70 8.57
N ALA A 270 -21.77 22.09 9.62
CA ALA A 270 -22.27 22.08 10.98
C ALA A 270 -21.08 21.83 11.92
N ASN A 271 -21.25 22.10 13.22
CA ASN A 271 -20.25 21.79 14.24
C ASN A 271 -20.07 20.26 14.36
N LEU A 272 -18.90 19.77 13.97
CA LEU A 272 -18.49 18.36 14.01
C LEU A 272 -17.60 18.05 15.22
N TYR A 273 -17.39 19.02 16.11
CA TYR A 273 -16.47 18.99 17.22
C TYR A 273 -15.01 18.78 16.78
N LEU A 274 -14.07 18.88 17.73
CA LEU A 274 -12.63 18.89 17.47
C LEU A 274 -12.16 17.76 16.53
N ALA A 275 -12.57 16.52 16.79
CA ALA A 275 -12.14 15.38 15.96
C ALA A 275 -12.66 15.49 14.51
N GLY A 276 -13.90 15.96 14.32
CA GLY A 276 -14.47 16.18 12.99
C GLY A 276 -13.76 17.30 12.23
N ALA A 277 -13.50 18.42 12.91
CA ALA A 277 -12.75 19.55 12.36
C ALA A 277 -11.31 19.15 11.97
N LEU A 278 -10.60 18.43 12.84
CA LEU A 278 -9.25 17.93 12.54
C LEU A 278 -9.26 16.97 11.35
N ASN A 279 -10.22 16.04 11.28
CA ASN A 279 -10.33 15.12 10.13
C ASN A 279 -10.58 15.86 8.81
N ALA A 280 -11.40 16.91 8.82
CA ALA A 280 -11.63 17.77 7.65
C ALA A 280 -10.33 18.49 7.25
N GLY A 281 -9.59 19.03 8.22
CA GLY A 281 -8.30 19.66 8.00
C GLY A 281 -7.25 18.70 7.44
N ILE A 282 -7.15 17.48 7.98
CA ILE A 282 -6.23 16.44 7.52
C ILE A 282 -6.57 16.03 6.09
N ALA A 283 -7.85 15.86 5.77
CA ALA A 283 -8.29 15.52 4.42
C ALA A 283 -7.98 16.63 3.40
N ALA A 284 -7.95 17.89 3.83
CA ALA A 284 -7.64 19.05 2.98
C ALA A 284 -6.14 19.37 2.89
N SER A 285 -5.32 18.76 3.76
CA SER A 285 -3.87 18.98 3.88
C SER A 285 -3.09 18.34 2.73
N ARG A 286 -1.97 18.96 2.37
CA ARG A 286 -1.04 18.56 1.30
C ARG A 286 0.35 18.27 1.82
N GLY A 287 0.63 18.57 3.08
CA GLY A 287 1.94 18.49 3.67
C GLY A 287 2.34 17.08 4.09
N ARG A 288 3.65 16.88 4.24
CA ARG A 288 4.23 15.58 4.64
C ARG A 288 3.90 15.23 6.08
N TYR A 289 4.02 16.22 6.97
CA TYR A 289 3.71 16.11 8.38
C TYR A 289 2.46 16.92 8.71
N ILE A 290 1.71 16.46 9.70
CA ILE A 290 0.55 17.15 10.23
C ILE A 290 0.88 17.68 11.62
N LEU A 291 0.61 18.96 11.86
CA LEU A 291 0.63 19.56 13.18
C LEU A 291 -0.76 20.11 13.51
N PRO A 292 -1.53 19.46 14.38
CA PRO A 292 -2.71 20.08 15.00
C PRO A 292 -2.25 21.25 15.88
N LEU A 293 -2.87 22.41 15.71
CA LEU A 293 -2.63 23.61 16.52
C LEU A 293 -3.97 24.24 16.88
N ASP A 294 -4.38 24.16 18.14
CA ASP A 294 -5.62 24.81 18.59
C ASP A 294 -5.53 26.34 18.38
N ALA A 295 -6.66 26.95 18.01
CA ALA A 295 -6.67 28.37 17.63
C ALA A 295 -6.41 29.34 18.80
N ASP A 296 -6.46 28.86 20.04
CA ASP A 296 -6.10 29.58 21.27
C ASP A 296 -4.68 29.24 21.76
N ASN A 297 -3.86 28.60 20.92
CA ASN A 297 -2.48 28.23 21.21
C ASN A 297 -1.50 28.90 20.23
N MET A 298 -0.22 28.92 20.61
CA MET A 298 0.88 29.40 19.77
C MET A 298 2.04 28.41 19.80
N ILE A 299 2.87 28.46 18.75
CA ILE A 299 4.10 27.67 18.67
C ILE A 299 5.35 28.57 18.63
N GLU A 300 6.41 28.13 19.30
CA GLU A 300 7.72 28.82 19.30
C GLU A 300 8.33 28.84 17.89
N PRO A 301 9.14 29.87 17.51
CA PRO A 301 9.64 30.07 16.13
C PRO A 301 10.43 28.91 15.50
N TRP A 302 10.94 27.97 16.30
CA TRP A 302 11.71 26.81 15.82
C TRP A 302 10.93 25.50 15.87
N THR A 303 9.66 25.53 16.33
CA THR A 303 8.84 24.33 16.54
C THR A 303 8.80 23.45 15.29
N LEU A 304 8.46 24.02 14.13
CA LEU A 304 8.34 23.23 12.91
C LEU A 304 9.67 22.61 12.48
N ALA A 305 10.77 23.38 12.54
CA ALA A 305 12.10 22.89 12.15
C ALA A 305 12.59 21.76 13.07
N VAL A 306 12.37 21.89 14.38
CA VAL A 306 12.80 20.90 15.38
C VAL A 306 11.98 19.62 15.27
N LEU A 307 10.65 19.72 15.20
CA LEU A 307 9.78 18.55 15.14
C LEU A 307 9.92 17.81 13.80
N ALA A 308 9.83 18.51 12.67
CA ALA A 308 10.00 17.90 11.35
C ALA A 308 11.42 17.33 11.18
N GLY A 309 12.44 18.06 11.61
CA GLY A 309 13.83 17.60 11.56
C GLY A 309 14.08 16.33 12.39
N SER A 310 13.41 16.19 13.54
CA SER A 310 13.48 14.97 14.36
C SER A 310 12.85 13.77 13.66
N LEU A 311 11.71 13.97 12.97
CA LEU A 311 11.04 12.94 12.18
C LEU A 311 11.84 12.57 10.91
N ASP A 312 12.51 13.54 10.30
CA ASP A 312 13.37 13.31 9.12
C ASP A 312 14.67 12.58 9.49
N ALA A 313 15.20 12.81 10.71
CA ALA A 313 16.44 12.18 11.18
C ALA A 313 16.32 10.69 11.45
N ASP A 314 15.14 10.21 11.84
CA ASP A 314 14.86 8.79 12.08
C ASP A 314 13.46 8.41 11.62
N ARG A 315 13.40 7.62 10.53
CA ARG A 315 12.16 7.11 9.93
C ARG A 315 11.39 6.14 10.82
N GLY A 316 11.96 5.67 11.93
CA GLY A 316 11.27 4.90 12.96
C GLY A 316 10.40 5.75 13.89
N ILE A 317 10.60 7.07 13.91
CA ILE A 317 9.82 8.01 14.71
C ILE A 317 8.59 8.44 13.91
N HIS A 318 7.42 8.22 14.51
CA HIS A 318 6.12 8.52 13.87
C HIS A 318 5.44 9.75 14.46
N ILE A 319 5.84 10.16 15.68
CA ILE A 319 5.28 11.30 16.41
C ILE A 319 6.46 12.01 17.09
N ALA A 320 6.53 13.34 16.92
CA ALA A 320 7.44 14.21 17.63
C ALA A 320 6.63 15.29 18.36
N TYR A 321 7.00 15.58 19.60
CA TYR A 321 6.35 16.57 20.45
C TYR A 321 7.39 17.22 21.37
N GLY A 322 7.08 18.43 21.84
CA GLY A 322 7.94 19.18 22.75
C GLY A 322 7.27 19.42 24.11
N ALA A 323 7.98 20.13 24.99
CA ALA A 323 7.37 20.70 26.18
C ALA A 323 6.40 21.84 25.81
N CYS A 324 5.41 22.07 26.66
CA CYS A 324 4.43 23.15 26.47
C CYS A 324 4.75 24.30 27.42
N ARG A 325 4.79 25.54 26.93
CA ARG A 325 4.81 26.72 27.79
C ARG A 325 3.36 27.16 28.02
N PHE A 326 2.95 27.17 29.28
CA PHE A 326 1.66 27.69 29.71
C PHE A 326 1.79 29.18 30.00
N ILE A 327 0.88 29.96 29.44
CA ILE A 327 0.77 31.40 29.62
C ILE A 327 -0.65 31.76 30.08
N LEU A 328 -0.76 32.84 30.84
CA LEU A 328 -2.03 33.45 31.23
C LEU A 328 -2.58 34.30 30.10
N GLU A 329 -3.82 34.79 30.25
CA GLU A 329 -4.49 35.60 29.22
C GLU A 329 -3.76 36.92 28.89
N ASP A 330 -2.94 37.42 29.83
CA ASP A 330 -2.09 38.61 29.63
C ASP A 330 -0.73 38.29 28.97
N GLY A 331 -0.49 37.03 28.61
CA GLY A 331 0.75 36.53 28.01
C GLY A 331 1.87 36.23 29.02
N SER A 332 1.65 36.46 30.33
CA SER A 332 2.65 36.13 31.34
C SER A 332 2.74 34.62 31.59
N PRO A 333 3.90 34.08 32.00
CA PRO A 333 4.04 32.64 32.28
C PRO A 333 3.10 32.17 33.41
N ASP A 334 2.48 31.01 33.24
CA ASP A 334 1.69 30.39 34.32
C ASP A 334 2.63 29.76 35.36
N THR A 335 2.94 30.55 36.39
CA THR A 335 3.83 30.13 37.48
C THR A 335 3.28 28.96 38.33
N ALA A 336 2.01 28.57 38.16
CA ALA A 336 1.45 27.39 38.81
C ALA A 336 1.99 26.08 38.19
N VAL A 337 2.44 26.11 36.93
CA VAL A 337 3.05 24.95 36.25
C VAL A 337 4.53 24.81 36.63
N SER A 338 5.29 25.89 36.50
CA SER A 338 6.72 25.99 36.84
C SER A 338 7.14 27.47 36.89
N ALA A 339 8.35 27.77 37.39
CA ALA A 339 8.82 29.16 37.51
C ALA A 339 8.87 29.92 36.17
N ASP A 340 9.03 29.20 35.05
CA ASP A 340 9.07 29.74 33.68
C ASP A 340 7.83 29.34 32.85
N GLY A 341 6.82 28.73 33.47
CA GLY A 341 5.60 28.24 32.81
C GLY A 341 5.81 27.03 31.90
N VAL A 342 7.01 26.47 31.80
CA VAL A 342 7.32 25.32 30.94
C VAL A 342 6.94 24.01 31.63
N SER A 343 6.16 23.18 30.92
CA SER A 343 5.76 21.86 31.36
C SER A 343 6.98 20.96 31.52
N LYS A 344 6.94 20.10 32.55
CA LYS A 344 7.93 19.02 32.70
C LYS A 344 7.65 17.83 31.79
N TRP A 345 6.64 17.92 30.92
CA TRP A 345 6.18 16.83 30.09
C TRP A 345 6.83 16.90 28.68
N PRO A 346 7.27 15.78 28.10
CA PRO A 346 7.32 14.45 28.72
C PRO A 346 8.37 14.43 29.83
N THR A 347 7.99 13.91 30.99
CA THR A 347 8.98 13.59 32.03
C THR A 347 9.74 12.35 31.60
N ASP A 348 10.99 12.22 32.02
CA ASP A 348 11.78 11.01 31.80
C ASP A 348 10.99 9.75 32.12
N PHE A 349 11.13 8.75 31.25
CA PHE A 349 10.57 7.43 31.47
C PHE A 349 11.04 6.88 32.82
N SER A 350 10.07 6.53 33.68
CA SER A 350 10.35 5.96 35.00
C SER A 350 9.90 4.52 35.05
N PHE A 351 10.85 3.60 34.91
CA PHE A 351 10.63 2.16 35.07
C PHE A 351 9.92 1.82 36.39
N ARG A 352 10.26 2.53 37.47
CA ARG A 352 9.64 2.36 38.79
C ARG A 352 8.18 2.80 38.81
N SER A 353 7.83 3.87 38.10
CA SER A 353 6.44 4.34 37.99
C SER A 353 5.57 3.37 37.19
N GLN A 354 6.12 2.80 36.12
CA GLN A 354 5.46 1.75 35.34
C GLN A 354 5.22 0.49 36.18
N MET A 355 6.20 0.08 37.00
CA MET A 355 6.07 -1.08 37.89
C MET A 355 5.07 -0.89 39.03
N LEU A 356 4.74 0.36 39.37
CA LEU A 356 3.72 0.70 40.37
C LEU A 356 2.31 0.86 39.75
N HIS A 357 2.11 0.46 38.49
CA HIS A 357 0.85 0.62 37.76
C HIS A 357 0.30 2.05 37.74
N ARG A 358 1.17 3.05 37.90
CA ARG A 358 0.79 4.43 37.61
C ARG A 358 0.74 4.54 36.10
N ASN A 359 -0.47 4.47 35.54
CA ASN A 359 -0.70 4.62 34.10
C ASN A 359 -0.07 5.94 33.63
N GLN A 360 1.12 5.84 33.04
CA GLN A 360 1.77 6.94 32.34
C GLN A 360 1.23 6.93 30.91
N ILE A 361 -0.07 7.15 30.78
CA ILE A 361 -0.71 7.30 29.47
C ILE A 361 -0.43 8.74 29.05
N PRO A 362 0.33 8.97 27.98
CA PRO A 362 0.35 10.27 27.35
C PRO A 362 -1.05 10.47 26.77
N SER A 363 -1.91 11.24 27.44
CA SER A 363 -3.16 11.68 26.84
C SER A 363 -2.84 12.89 25.98
N THR A 364 -3.06 12.76 24.67
CA THR A 364 -3.31 13.92 23.81
C THR A 364 -4.66 14.47 24.27
N CYS A 365 -4.62 15.50 25.12
CA CYS A 365 -5.80 16.32 25.35
C CYS A 365 -6.10 17.07 24.05
#